data_AF-A0A426TUM3-F1
#
_entry.id   AF-A0A426TUM3-F1
#
_cell.length_a   1.000
_cell.length_b   1.000
_cell.length_c   1.000
_cell.angle_alpha   90.00
_cell.angle_beta   90.00
_cell.angle_gamma   90.00
#
_symmetry.space_group_name_H-M   'P 1'
#
loop_
_entity.id
_entity.type
_entity.pdbx_description
1 polymer ?
#
loop_
_entity_poly.entity_id
_entity_poly.type
_entity_poly.pdbx_seq_one_letter_code
_entity_poly.pdbx_strand_id
1 'polypeptide(L)'
;MLLSSCMEALQTEGPTAADPPAALVPTPSATLEATAVDVAPTPSVVGSLAPDPATVEPTLLPSATVMPEPSATLEPTAQLASSATPQSSGAPPYVLPPLTIPTTPPLSHEERWRRQQLDRQPFAAPQAFVTAGSELWWFDPVNQQAVILGQMASPFLAQAEFTLRSQGVSALEVPYQINQSYGLTALSPALLERMRLAGFTDWVETYVFLTPQVRRR
;
A
#
# COMPACT_ATOMS: atom_id res chain seq x y z
N MET A 1 12.26 -33.00 -53.88
CA MET A 1 10.93 -32.34 -53.90
C MET A 1 11.00 -31.22 -52.87
N LEU A 2 11.57 -30.06 -53.23
CA LEU A 2 10.90 -28.84 -53.73
C LEU A 2 9.93 -28.21 -52.71
N LEU A 3 10.41 -27.12 -52.11
CA LEU A 3 9.67 -26.09 -51.37
C LEU A 3 8.72 -25.30 -52.29
N SER A 4 7.64 -24.74 -51.74
CA SER A 4 7.05 -23.40 -52.04
C SER A 4 5.61 -23.31 -51.50
N SER A 5 5.32 -22.37 -50.57
CA SER A 5 4.78 -21.00 -50.79
C SER A 5 3.24 -21.03 -50.91
N CYS A 6 2.49 -20.47 -49.96
CA CYS A 6 2.16 -19.05 -49.72
C CYS A 6 1.17 -18.45 -50.75
N MET A 7 0.07 -17.90 -50.23
CA MET A 7 -0.86 -16.89 -50.79
C MET A 7 -1.90 -17.31 -51.85
N GLU A 8 -3.18 -17.11 -51.52
CA GLU A 8 -4.20 -16.46 -52.38
C GLU A 8 -5.39 -16.08 -51.43
N ALA A 9 -5.59 -14.83 -51.02
CA ALA A 9 -6.15 -13.66 -51.74
C ALA A 9 -7.59 -13.95 -52.25
N LEU A 10 -8.63 -13.49 -51.55
CA LEU A 10 -9.30 -12.17 -51.65
C LEU A 10 -10.52 -12.19 -52.58
N GLN A 11 -11.57 -11.49 -52.13
CA GLN A 11 -12.68 -10.89 -52.90
C GLN A 11 -13.92 -11.75 -53.22
N THR A 12 -14.98 -11.51 -52.43
CA THR A 12 -16.29 -11.17 -53.00
C THR A 12 -16.77 -9.86 -52.37
N GLU A 13 -16.83 -8.82 -53.19
CA GLU A 13 -17.43 -7.49 -52.99
C GLU A 13 -18.95 -7.65 -52.77
N GLY A 14 -19.60 -7.04 -51.77
CA GLY A 14 -20.00 -5.63 -51.61
C GLY A 14 -21.52 -5.55 -51.35
N PRO A 15 -22.19 -4.39 -51.27
CA PRO A 15 -22.01 -3.22 -50.41
C PRO A 15 -23.27 -2.94 -49.54
N THR A 16 -23.16 -2.21 -48.41
CA THR A 16 -24.19 -1.24 -47.99
C THR A 16 -23.55 -0.21 -47.07
N ALA A 17 -23.80 1.04 -47.43
CA ALA A 17 -23.36 2.29 -46.84
C ALA A 17 -23.71 2.44 -45.35
N ALA A 18 -22.79 3.03 -44.60
CA ALA A 18 -23.01 4.34 -43.98
C ALA A 18 -21.66 4.94 -43.54
N ASP A 19 -21.46 6.18 -43.95
CA ASP A 19 -20.28 7.04 -43.82
C ASP A 19 -20.05 7.54 -42.36
N PRO A 20 -18.80 7.85 -41.95
CA PRO A 20 -18.42 8.50 -40.68
C PRO A 20 -18.59 10.06 -40.79
N PRO A 21 -18.42 10.95 -39.77
CA PRO A 21 -17.20 11.10 -38.96
C PRO A 21 -17.33 11.69 -37.53
N ALA A 22 -16.19 11.63 -36.83
CA ALA A 22 -15.58 12.62 -35.94
C ALA A 22 -16.41 13.38 -34.87
N ALA A 23 -16.00 13.16 -33.61
CA ALA A 23 -15.69 14.14 -32.57
C ALA A 23 -16.25 15.56 -32.67
N LEU A 24 -16.95 16.01 -31.62
CA LEU A 24 -16.76 17.30 -30.92
C LEU A 24 -17.65 17.37 -29.66
N VAL A 25 -17.18 18.19 -28.71
CA VAL A 25 -17.48 18.21 -27.26
C VAL A 25 -18.69 19.14 -26.93
N PRO A 26 -19.03 19.46 -25.65
CA PRO A 26 -20.39 19.41 -25.09
C PRO A 26 -21.14 20.76 -25.05
N THR A 27 -22.43 20.76 -24.65
CA THR A 27 -23.10 21.97 -24.12
C THR A 27 -24.30 21.61 -23.22
N PRO A 28 -24.52 22.31 -22.09
CA PRO A 28 -25.54 21.96 -21.10
C PRO A 28 -26.87 22.68 -21.37
N SER A 29 -27.99 21.98 -21.18
CA SER A 29 -29.30 22.62 -21.02
C SER A 29 -29.80 22.35 -19.61
N ALA A 30 -29.61 23.36 -18.76
CA ALA A 30 -30.36 23.54 -17.54
C ALA A 30 -31.84 23.76 -17.88
N THR A 31 -32.75 23.10 -17.16
CA THR A 31 -34.09 23.62 -16.92
C THR A 31 -34.27 23.65 -15.41
N LEU A 32 -34.31 24.87 -14.89
CA LEU A 32 -34.63 25.22 -13.52
C LEU A 32 -36.14 25.10 -13.36
N GLU A 33 -36.61 24.19 -12.51
CA GLU A 33 -37.93 24.32 -11.89
C GLU A 33 -37.71 24.67 -10.42
N ALA A 34 -37.97 25.93 -10.12
CA ALA A 34 -37.91 26.49 -8.78
C ALA A 34 -39.22 26.19 -8.06
N THR A 35 -39.18 25.33 -7.04
CA THR A 35 -40.15 25.40 -5.94
C THR A 35 -39.38 25.84 -4.69
N ALA A 36 -39.59 27.09 -4.32
CA ALA A 36 -39.10 27.66 -3.08
C ALA A 36 -39.90 27.08 -1.91
N VAL A 37 -39.22 26.41 -0.98
CA VAL A 37 -39.67 26.30 0.41
C VAL A 37 -38.51 26.73 1.30
N ASP A 38 -38.66 27.97 1.75
CA ASP A 38 -37.97 28.65 2.83
C ASP A 38 -38.02 27.84 4.13
N VAL A 39 -36.86 27.42 4.66
CA VAL A 39 -36.62 27.27 6.11
C VAL A 39 -35.13 27.54 6.36
N ALA A 40 -34.84 28.74 6.86
CA ALA A 40 -33.57 29.07 7.50
C ALA A 40 -33.49 28.46 8.91
N PRO A 41 -32.34 27.94 9.37
CA PRO A 41 -32.07 27.82 10.79
C PRO A 41 -31.43 29.11 11.33
N THR A 42 -32.16 29.77 12.22
CA THR A 42 -31.77 30.91 13.06
C THR A 42 -30.60 30.55 14.00
N PRO A 43 -29.60 31.43 14.22
CA PRO A 43 -28.67 31.29 15.34
C PRO A 43 -29.26 31.93 16.61
N SER A 44 -29.55 31.12 17.64
CA SER A 44 -29.95 31.60 18.96
C SER A 44 -28.74 31.81 19.88
N VAL A 45 -28.34 33.09 20.00
CA VAL A 45 -28.08 33.89 21.21
C VAL A 45 -27.52 33.21 22.48
N VAL A 46 -26.27 33.56 22.77
CA VAL A 46 -25.67 34.10 24.02
C VAL A 46 -26.34 33.76 25.37
N GLY A 47 -25.55 33.09 26.22
CA GLY A 47 -25.64 33.15 27.67
C GLY A 47 -24.24 33.15 28.30
N SER A 48 -23.77 34.33 28.70
CA SER A 48 -22.50 34.57 29.41
C SER A 48 -22.52 34.03 30.84
N LEU A 49 -21.41 33.48 31.31
CA LEU A 49 -20.80 33.72 32.63
C LEU A 49 -19.46 32.96 32.71
N ALA A 50 -18.36 33.71 32.68
CA ALA A 50 -17.05 33.26 33.18
C ALA A 50 -17.14 33.03 34.71
N PRO A 51 -16.24 32.22 35.30
CA PRO A 51 -14.87 32.68 35.55
C PRO A 51 -13.78 31.67 35.18
N ASP A 52 -12.70 32.19 34.58
CA ASP A 52 -11.33 31.67 34.74
C ASP A 52 -10.91 31.97 36.19
N PRO A 53 -10.31 31.04 36.97
CA PRO A 53 -8.91 30.66 36.75
C PRO A 53 -8.50 29.24 37.20
N ALA A 54 -7.65 28.57 36.41
CA ALA A 54 -6.54 27.75 36.91
C ALA A 54 -5.70 27.22 35.74
N THR A 55 -4.76 28.05 35.31
CA THR A 55 -3.51 27.63 34.71
C THR A 55 -2.86 26.57 35.61
N VAL A 56 -2.96 25.30 35.23
CA VAL A 56 -2.06 24.26 35.74
C VAL A 56 -0.76 24.36 34.95
N GLU A 57 0.13 25.16 35.54
CA GLU A 57 1.55 25.26 35.24
C GLU A 57 2.20 23.86 35.20
N PRO A 58 3.06 23.54 34.23
CA PRO A 58 3.88 22.34 34.31
C PRO A 58 4.89 22.54 35.44
N THR A 59 4.73 21.79 36.54
CA THR A 59 5.74 21.69 37.59
C THR A 59 7.05 21.15 36.99
N LEU A 60 7.99 22.06 36.76
CA LEU A 60 9.40 21.73 36.57
C LEU A 60 9.98 21.30 37.92
N LEU A 61 10.10 19.99 38.13
CA LEU A 61 10.95 19.44 39.18
C LEU A 61 12.43 19.67 38.79
N PRO A 62 13.24 20.34 39.62
CA PRO A 62 14.68 20.23 39.52
C PRO A 62 15.08 18.93 40.21
N SER A 63 15.55 17.96 39.45
CA SER A 63 16.37 16.87 40.00
C SER A 63 17.59 16.71 39.13
N ALA A 64 18.60 17.52 39.47
CA ALA A 64 19.97 17.23 39.17
C ALA A 64 20.31 15.86 39.77
N THR A 65 20.48 14.85 38.91
CA THR A 65 21.31 13.70 39.23
C THR A 65 22.56 13.81 38.38
N VAL A 66 23.63 14.11 39.10
CA VAL A 66 24.99 14.30 38.64
C VAL A 66 25.47 13.03 37.94
N MET A 67 25.79 13.18 36.65
CA MET A 67 26.67 12.29 35.92
C MET A 67 28.09 12.43 36.51
N PRO A 68 28.76 11.36 36.98
CA PRO A 68 30.20 11.45 37.15
C PRO A 68 30.84 11.36 35.76
N GLU A 69 31.19 12.53 35.23
CA GLU A 69 32.21 12.69 34.21
C GLU A 69 33.59 12.53 34.88
N PRO A 70 34.42 11.55 34.50
CA PRO A 70 35.85 11.71 34.68
C PRO A 70 36.40 12.51 33.51
N SER A 71 36.47 13.83 33.72
CA SER A 71 37.38 14.71 33.00
C SER A 71 38.81 14.25 33.30
N ALA A 72 39.51 13.73 32.29
CA ALA A 72 40.96 13.55 32.33
C ALA A 72 41.56 14.33 31.15
N THR A 73 41.85 15.60 31.42
CA THR A 73 42.79 16.44 30.71
C THR A 73 44.14 15.74 30.60
N LEU A 74 44.65 15.56 29.38
CA LEU A 74 46.09 15.48 29.14
C LEU A 74 46.44 16.24 27.86
N GLU A 75 47.17 17.33 28.06
CA GLU A 75 47.86 18.14 27.06
C GLU A 75 48.94 17.34 26.28
N PRO A 76 49.37 17.84 25.11
CA PRO A 76 50.25 17.12 24.21
C PRO A 76 51.72 17.34 24.57
N THR A 77 52.43 16.26 24.89
CA THR A 77 53.91 16.27 24.88
C THR A 77 54.40 15.29 23.83
N ALA A 78 54.87 15.83 22.71
CA ALA A 78 55.73 15.12 21.79
C ALA A 78 57.05 14.80 22.49
N GLN A 79 57.48 13.53 22.50
CA GLN A 79 58.88 13.20 22.75
C GLN A 79 59.36 12.10 21.81
N LEU A 80 60.55 12.36 21.29
CA LEU A 80 61.20 11.74 20.14
C LEU A 80 61.58 10.27 20.34
N ALA A 81 61.43 9.53 19.24
CA ALA A 81 62.21 8.39 18.75
C ALA A 81 63.10 7.62 19.73
N SER A 82 62.88 6.31 19.79
CA SER A 82 63.96 5.33 19.88
C SER A 82 63.63 4.13 19.01
N SER A 83 64.45 3.97 17.97
CA SER A 83 64.46 2.83 17.06
C SER A 83 64.72 1.55 17.83
N ALA A 84 63.76 0.63 17.86
CA ALA A 84 64.00 -0.77 18.23
C ALA A 84 63.66 -1.65 17.04
N THR A 85 64.71 -2.19 16.42
CA THR A 85 64.72 -3.18 15.35
C THR A 85 63.90 -4.42 15.75
N PRO A 86 63.16 -5.07 14.83
CA PRO A 86 62.18 -6.08 15.19
C PRO A 86 62.85 -7.41 15.58
N GLN A 87 62.67 -7.86 16.82
CA GLN A 87 62.88 -9.25 17.16
C GLN A 87 61.66 -10.05 16.69
N SER A 88 61.87 -10.75 15.57
CA SER A 88 61.01 -11.83 15.09
C SER A 88 60.92 -12.91 16.17
N SER A 89 59.83 -12.89 16.94
CA SER A 89 59.43 -14.00 17.80
C SER A 89 58.22 -14.65 17.16
N GLY A 90 58.43 -15.87 16.66
CA GLY A 90 57.49 -16.62 15.83
C GLY A 90 56.22 -17.03 16.57
N ALA A 91 55.20 -16.19 16.46
CA ALA A 91 53.81 -16.60 16.52
C ALA A 91 53.12 -16.00 15.29
N PRO A 92 52.40 -16.79 14.47
CA PRO A 92 51.58 -16.19 13.42
C PRO A 92 50.60 -15.22 14.10
N PRO A 93 50.38 -14.00 13.56
CA PRO A 93 49.30 -13.17 14.07
C PRO A 93 48.02 -13.99 13.92
N TYR A 94 47.35 -14.27 15.04
CA TYR A 94 46.03 -14.88 15.01
C TYR A 94 45.06 -13.84 14.47
N VAL A 95 44.98 -13.76 13.15
CA VAL A 95 43.99 -12.95 12.44
C VAL A 95 42.67 -13.68 12.58
N LEU A 96 41.81 -13.20 13.48
CA LEU A 96 40.43 -13.65 13.53
C LEU A 96 39.80 -13.42 12.15
N PRO A 97 39.19 -14.44 11.51
CA PRO A 97 38.49 -14.22 10.26
C PRO A 97 37.36 -13.20 10.51
N PRO A 98 37.09 -12.29 9.55
CA PRO A 98 36.00 -11.34 9.70
C PRO A 98 34.68 -12.11 9.90
N LEU A 99 33.97 -11.81 10.98
CA LEU A 99 32.64 -12.34 11.25
C LEU A 99 31.70 -11.80 10.16
N THR A 100 31.46 -12.61 9.15
CA THR A 100 30.51 -12.30 8.08
C THR A 100 29.12 -12.69 8.59
N ILE A 101 28.36 -11.69 9.00
CA ILE A 101 26.94 -11.88 9.31
C ILE A 101 26.24 -12.10 7.96
N PRO A 102 25.54 -13.22 7.75
CA PRO A 102 24.77 -13.40 6.54
C PRO A 102 23.66 -12.35 6.50
N THR A 103 23.80 -11.34 5.65
CA THR A 103 22.74 -10.37 5.38
C THR A 103 21.79 -10.97 4.36
N THR A 104 20.60 -11.37 4.81
CA THR A 104 19.52 -11.72 3.90
C THR A 104 19.08 -10.45 3.17
N PRO A 105 18.93 -10.47 1.82
CA PRO A 105 18.42 -9.33 1.10
C PRO A 105 17.01 -8.94 1.59
N PRO A 106 16.64 -7.65 1.51
CA PRO A 106 15.29 -7.24 1.85
C PRO A 106 14.28 -7.89 0.90
N LEU A 107 13.15 -8.34 1.44
CA LEU A 107 12.06 -8.91 0.64
C LEU A 107 11.43 -7.83 -0.25
N SER A 108 11.05 -8.20 -1.48
CA SER A 108 10.22 -7.34 -2.32
C SER A 108 8.83 -7.17 -1.71
N HIS A 109 8.08 -6.19 -2.24
CA HIS A 109 6.69 -5.96 -1.85
C HIS A 109 5.80 -7.17 -2.11
N GLU A 110 6.00 -7.82 -3.25
CA GLU A 110 5.28 -9.03 -3.63
C GLU A 110 5.59 -10.18 -2.65
N GLU A 111 6.87 -10.42 -2.34
CA GLU A 111 7.22 -11.45 -1.35
C GLU A 111 6.62 -11.18 0.03
N ARG A 112 6.56 -9.91 0.47
CA ARG A 112 5.92 -9.55 1.74
C ARG A 112 4.44 -9.88 1.73
N TRP A 113 3.75 -9.61 0.62
CA TRP A 113 2.35 -9.97 0.45
C TRP A 113 2.16 -11.49 0.42
N ARG A 114 2.95 -12.22 -0.38
CA ARG A 114 2.88 -13.69 -0.45
C ARG A 114 3.13 -14.35 0.90
N ARG A 115 3.99 -13.79 1.76
CA ARG A 115 4.18 -14.29 3.13
C ARG A 115 2.93 -14.20 4.00
N GLN A 116 2.00 -13.29 3.72
CA GLN A 116 0.73 -13.20 4.46
C GLN A 116 -0.27 -14.28 4.05
N GLN A 117 -0.09 -14.92 2.90
CA GLN A 117 -1.00 -15.93 2.38
C GLN A 117 -0.52 -17.33 2.76
N LEU A 118 -1.18 -17.94 3.73
CA LEU A 118 -0.97 -19.35 4.08
C LEU A 118 -1.81 -20.25 3.18
N ASP A 119 -1.26 -21.40 2.80
CA ASP A 119 -1.96 -22.44 2.03
C ASP A 119 -2.63 -21.93 0.74
N ARG A 120 -2.05 -20.91 0.09
CA ARG A 120 -2.61 -20.30 -1.12
C ARG A 120 -2.86 -21.32 -2.22
N GLN A 121 -4.11 -21.44 -2.64
CA GLN A 121 -4.57 -22.26 -3.75
C GLN A 121 -5.06 -21.37 -4.91
N PRO A 122 -4.23 -21.13 -5.95
CA PRO A 122 -4.70 -20.44 -7.15
C PRO A 122 -5.75 -21.28 -7.88
N PHE A 123 -6.76 -20.60 -8.44
CA PHE A 123 -7.73 -21.24 -9.31
C PHE A 123 -7.16 -21.40 -10.73
N ALA A 124 -7.60 -22.44 -11.44
CA ALA A 124 -7.21 -22.67 -12.84
C ALA A 124 -7.67 -21.53 -13.78
N ALA A 125 -8.76 -20.86 -13.42
CA ALA A 125 -9.27 -19.65 -14.05
C ALA A 125 -9.97 -18.78 -12.98
N PRO A 126 -10.08 -17.45 -13.19
CA PRO A 126 -10.82 -16.58 -12.28
C PRO A 126 -12.26 -17.08 -12.07
N GLN A 127 -12.67 -17.17 -10.81
CA GLN A 127 -14.00 -17.66 -10.42
C GLN A 127 -14.90 -16.51 -9.99
N ALA A 128 -16.17 -16.56 -10.38
CA ALA A 128 -17.14 -15.53 -10.03
C ALA A 128 -17.76 -15.77 -8.64
N PHE A 129 -17.83 -14.70 -7.86
CA PHE A 129 -18.47 -14.64 -6.56
C PHE A 129 -19.45 -13.48 -6.51
N VAL A 130 -20.38 -13.56 -5.58
CA VAL A 130 -21.32 -12.49 -5.23
C VAL A 130 -21.23 -12.21 -3.74
N THR A 131 -21.50 -10.96 -3.37
CA THR A 131 -21.58 -10.53 -1.98
C THR A 131 -22.69 -9.50 -1.78
N ALA A 132 -23.27 -9.48 -0.58
CA ALA A 132 -24.25 -8.49 -0.16
C ALA A 132 -23.62 -7.24 0.51
N GLY A 133 -22.31 -7.22 0.73
CA GLY A 133 -21.63 -6.15 1.46
C GLY A 133 -20.36 -6.64 2.14
N SER A 134 -19.33 -6.97 1.34
CA SER A 134 -18.02 -7.37 1.88
C SER A 134 -17.01 -6.25 1.75
N GLU A 135 -16.11 -6.15 2.70
CA GLU A 135 -14.98 -5.23 2.64
C GLU A 135 -13.93 -5.76 1.67
N LEU A 136 -13.45 -4.88 0.79
CA LEU A 136 -12.28 -5.11 -0.04
C LEU A 136 -11.05 -4.61 0.69
N TRP A 137 -10.09 -5.50 0.91
CA TRP A 137 -8.88 -5.23 1.67
C TRP A 137 -7.66 -5.21 0.76
N TRP A 138 -6.71 -4.34 1.07
CA TRP A 138 -5.39 -4.29 0.47
C TRP A 138 -4.34 -4.46 1.56
N PHE A 139 -3.33 -5.29 1.30
CA PHE A 139 -2.16 -5.34 2.16
C PHE A 139 -1.13 -4.32 1.67
N ASP A 140 -0.82 -3.32 2.48
CA ASP A 140 0.27 -2.41 2.18
C ASP A 140 1.61 -3.08 2.49
N PRO A 141 2.43 -3.38 1.47
CA PRO A 141 3.72 -4.03 1.65
C PRO A 141 4.79 -3.10 2.23
N VAL A 142 4.58 -1.78 2.20
CA VAL A 142 5.51 -0.78 2.75
C VAL A 142 5.41 -0.76 4.27
N ASN A 143 4.21 -0.53 4.79
CA ASN A 143 3.95 -0.47 6.24
C ASN A 143 3.55 -1.83 6.86
N GLN A 144 3.45 -2.88 6.04
CA GLN A 144 3.07 -4.25 6.45
C GLN A 144 1.72 -4.30 7.20
N GLN A 145 0.71 -3.61 6.68
CA GLN A 145 -0.61 -3.53 7.31
C GLN A 145 -1.74 -3.79 6.33
N ALA A 146 -2.84 -4.34 6.85
CA ALA A 146 -4.10 -4.43 6.13
C ALA A 146 -4.82 -3.07 6.10
N VAL A 147 -5.39 -2.71 4.96
CA VAL A 147 -6.11 -1.46 4.72
C VAL A 147 -7.41 -1.76 4.01
N ILE A 148 -8.53 -1.24 4.53
CA ILE A 148 -9.83 -1.34 3.86
C ILE A 148 -9.86 -0.32 2.72
N LEU A 149 -10.14 -0.79 1.51
CA LEU A 149 -10.36 0.07 0.34
C LEU A 149 -11.80 0.59 0.29
N GLY A 150 -12.75 -0.23 0.74
CA GLY A 150 -14.16 0.11 0.82
C GLY A 150 -15.02 -1.14 0.94
N GLN A 151 -16.33 -0.96 0.91
CA GLN A 151 -17.29 -2.06 0.85
C GLN A 151 -17.80 -2.25 -0.58
N MET A 152 -17.89 -3.51 -1.00
CA MET A 152 -18.42 -3.91 -2.30
C MET A 152 -19.69 -4.76 -2.11
N ALA A 153 -20.70 -4.47 -2.93
CA ALA A 153 -21.97 -5.20 -3.01
C ALA A 153 -22.26 -5.69 -4.43
N SER A 154 -21.20 -5.79 -5.26
CA SER A 154 -21.26 -6.22 -6.65
C SER A 154 -20.63 -7.60 -6.82
N PRO A 155 -20.96 -8.35 -7.88
CA PRO A 155 -20.21 -9.54 -8.27
C PRO A 155 -18.74 -9.22 -8.50
N PHE A 156 -17.87 -10.16 -8.18
CA PHE A 156 -16.42 -10.01 -8.33
C PHE A 156 -15.78 -11.31 -8.80
N LEU A 157 -14.55 -11.20 -9.31
CA LEU A 157 -13.75 -12.34 -9.73
C LEU A 157 -12.65 -12.57 -8.71
N ALA A 158 -12.51 -13.80 -8.24
CA ALA A 158 -11.39 -14.22 -7.39
C ALA A 158 -10.44 -15.11 -8.18
N GLN A 159 -9.15 -15.01 -7.89
CA GLN A 159 -8.09 -15.75 -8.59
C GLN A 159 -7.40 -16.82 -7.72
N ALA A 160 -7.52 -16.70 -6.40
CA ALA A 160 -7.02 -17.70 -5.46
C ALA A 160 -7.83 -17.68 -4.17
N GLU A 161 -7.74 -18.76 -3.41
CA GLU A 161 -8.16 -18.84 -2.01
C GLU A 161 -6.92 -19.03 -1.13
N PHE A 162 -6.88 -18.40 0.04
CA PHE A 162 -5.79 -18.55 1.00
C PHE A 162 -6.27 -18.28 2.42
N THR A 163 -5.46 -18.64 3.41
CA THR A 163 -5.68 -18.27 4.81
C THR A 163 -4.78 -17.09 5.17
N LEU A 164 -5.36 -15.97 5.65
CA LEU A 164 -4.58 -14.80 6.03
C LEU A 164 -3.80 -15.07 7.32
N ARG A 165 -2.47 -14.97 7.28
CA ARG A 165 -1.57 -15.28 8.40
C ARG A 165 -1.91 -14.54 9.69
N SER A 166 -2.26 -13.26 9.61
CA SER A 166 -2.47 -12.42 10.79
C SER A 166 -3.71 -12.77 11.60
N GLN A 167 -4.72 -13.39 10.97
CA GLN A 167 -6.02 -13.66 11.60
C GLN A 167 -6.41 -15.15 11.56
N GLY A 168 -5.76 -15.96 10.72
CA GLY A 168 -6.15 -17.35 10.50
C GLY A 168 -7.51 -17.50 9.78
N VAL A 169 -7.95 -16.47 9.07
CA VAL A 169 -9.26 -16.44 8.38
C VAL A 169 -9.05 -16.65 6.88
N SER A 170 -9.89 -17.49 6.28
CA SER A 170 -9.88 -17.74 4.84
C SER A 170 -10.32 -16.49 4.06
N ALA A 171 -9.65 -16.21 2.95
CA ALA A 171 -9.89 -15.08 2.09
C ALA A 171 -9.73 -15.46 0.62
N LEU A 172 -10.38 -14.69 -0.24
CA LEU A 172 -10.26 -14.76 -1.69
C LEU A 172 -9.35 -13.64 -2.16
N GLU A 173 -8.37 -13.97 -3.00
CA GLU A 173 -7.53 -13.00 -3.71
C GLU A 173 -8.34 -12.44 -4.89
N VAL A 174 -8.48 -11.12 -4.93
CA VAL A 174 -9.31 -10.39 -5.89
C VAL A 174 -8.42 -9.36 -6.60
N PRO A 175 -8.22 -9.45 -7.93
CA PRO A 175 -7.56 -8.39 -8.66
C PRO A 175 -8.47 -7.16 -8.70
N TYR A 176 -7.92 -6.00 -8.37
CA TYR A 176 -8.65 -4.74 -8.34
C TYR A 176 -7.98 -3.71 -9.25
N GLN A 177 -8.77 -3.16 -10.17
CA GLN A 177 -8.35 -2.02 -10.98
C GLN A 177 -8.69 -0.73 -10.24
N ILE A 178 -7.67 0.09 -10.00
CA ILE A 178 -7.76 1.28 -9.16
C ILE A 178 -8.81 2.26 -9.72
N ASN A 179 -9.79 2.61 -8.87
CA ASN A 179 -10.91 3.51 -9.13
C ASN A 179 -11.86 3.07 -10.25
N GLN A 180 -11.82 1.79 -10.67
CA GLN A 180 -12.63 1.31 -11.79
C GLN A 180 -13.45 0.06 -11.44
N SER A 181 -12.97 -0.79 -10.54
CA SER A 181 -13.59 -2.09 -10.26
C SER A 181 -14.57 -2.05 -9.07
N TYR A 182 -15.56 -2.94 -9.12
CA TYR A 182 -16.46 -3.30 -8.00
C TYR A 182 -17.23 -2.14 -7.34
N GLY A 183 -17.43 -1.03 -8.05
CA GLY A 183 -18.13 0.15 -7.54
C GLY A 183 -17.29 1.03 -6.59
N LEU A 184 -16.01 0.71 -6.41
CA LEU A 184 -15.07 1.53 -5.64
C LEU A 184 -14.37 2.51 -6.57
N THR A 185 -14.99 3.66 -6.82
CA THR A 185 -14.49 4.65 -7.80
C THR A 185 -13.80 5.86 -7.18
N ALA A 186 -13.84 6.00 -5.85
CA ALA A 186 -13.35 7.19 -5.14
C ALA A 186 -12.46 6.83 -3.95
N LEU A 187 -11.36 6.10 -4.21
CA LEU A 187 -10.34 5.93 -3.17
C LEU A 187 -9.74 7.29 -2.80
N SER A 188 -9.42 7.47 -1.52
CA SER A 188 -8.87 8.75 -1.05
C SER A 188 -7.52 9.04 -1.72
N PRO A 189 -7.18 10.32 -2.01
CA PRO A 189 -5.90 10.67 -2.64
C PRO A 189 -4.69 10.17 -1.86
N ALA A 190 -4.77 10.16 -0.53
CA ALA A 190 -3.71 9.63 0.33
C ALA A 190 -3.49 8.12 0.14
N LEU A 191 -4.55 7.35 -0.07
CA LEU A 191 -4.46 5.92 -0.31
C LEU A 191 -3.89 5.61 -1.69
N LEU A 192 -4.29 6.38 -2.70
CA LEU A 192 -3.74 6.29 -4.06
C LEU A 192 -2.24 6.58 -4.07
N GLU A 193 -1.82 7.64 -3.39
CA GLU A 193 -0.39 7.99 -3.29
C GLU A 193 0.41 6.89 -2.59
N ARG A 194 -0.16 6.30 -1.54
CA ARG A 194 0.45 5.18 -0.84
C ARG A 194 0.58 3.93 -1.71
N MET A 195 -0.44 3.61 -2.51
CA MET A 195 -0.36 2.53 -3.51
C MET A 195 0.70 2.82 -4.56
N ARG A 196 0.79 4.06 -5.04
CA ARG A 196 1.81 4.51 -5.99
C ARG A 196 3.22 4.37 -5.43
N LEU A 197 3.44 4.73 -4.16
CA LEU A 197 4.72 4.55 -3.45
C LEU A 197 5.06 3.06 -3.26
N ALA A 198 4.07 2.20 -3.14
CA ALA A 198 4.25 0.75 -3.12
C ALA A 198 4.49 0.14 -4.51
N GLY A 199 4.36 0.93 -5.59
CA GLY A 199 4.59 0.51 -6.97
C GLY A 199 3.34 0.10 -7.74
N PHE A 200 2.13 0.33 -7.21
CA PHE A 200 0.87 0.01 -7.87
C PHE A 200 0.24 1.26 -8.50
N THR A 201 -0.03 1.22 -9.81
CA THR A 201 -0.62 2.34 -10.57
C THR A 201 -2.00 2.04 -11.11
N ASP A 202 -2.15 0.89 -11.77
CA ASP A 202 -3.38 0.52 -12.48
C ASP A 202 -4.10 -0.63 -11.78
N TRP A 203 -3.33 -1.63 -11.35
CA TRP A 203 -3.81 -2.86 -10.76
C TRP A 203 -3.12 -3.11 -9.43
N VAL A 204 -3.88 -3.66 -8.49
CA VAL A 204 -3.36 -4.09 -7.20
C VAL A 204 -4.05 -5.38 -6.77
N GLU A 205 -3.28 -6.26 -6.11
CA GLU A 205 -3.82 -7.46 -5.49
C GLU A 205 -4.53 -7.10 -4.19
N THR A 206 -5.79 -7.44 -4.12
CA THR A 206 -6.66 -7.21 -2.96
C THR A 206 -7.25 -8.52 -2.49
N TYR A 207 -7.98 -8.49 -1.38
CA TYR A 207 -8.62 -9.68 -0.87
C TYR A 207 -9.92 -9.39 -0.16
N VAL A 208 -10.76 -10.42 -0.05
CA VAL A 208 -12.06 -10.38 0.62
C VAL A 208 -12.15 -11.58 1.53
N PHE A 209 -12.55 -11.38 2.78
CA PHE A 209 -12.74 -12.50 3.71
C PHE A 209 -13.92 -13.38 3.29
N LEU A 210 -13.74 -14.70 3.39
CA LEU A 210 -14.81 -15.67 3.23
C LEU A 210 -15.74 -15.60 4.44
N THR A 211 -16.78 -14.77 4.30
CA THR A 211 -17.87 -14.63 5.28
C THR A 211 -19.14 -15.27 4.73
N PRO A 212 -20.19 -15.47 5.56
CA PRO A 212 -21.48 -16.00 5.08
C PRO A 212 -22.16 -15.16 3.98
N GLN A 213 -21.71 -13.91 3.80
CA GLN A 213 -22.21 -13.03 2.75
C GLN A 213 -21.59 -13.33 1.37
N VAL A 214 -20.42 -13.96 1.33
CA VAL A 214 -19.71 -14.29 0.09
C VAL A 214 -20.17 -15.66 -0.39
N ARG A 215 -20.66 -15.73 -1.63
CA ARG A 215 -21.10 -16.97 -2.25
C ARG A 215 -20.54 -17.10 -3.64
N ARG A 216 -20.20 -18.33 -4.03
CA ARG A 216 -19.82 -18.65 -5.40
C ARG A 216 -21.06 -18.52 -6.31
N ARG A 217 -20.87 -17.94 -7.50
CA ARG A 217 -21.92 -17.77 -8.51
C ARG A 217 -22.01 -18.99 -9.44
#